data_AF-A0A4V3CYA4-F1
#
_entry.id   AF-A0A4V3CYA4-F1
#
_cell.length_a   1.000
_cell.length_b   1.000
_cell.length_c   1.000
_cell.angle_alpha   90.00
_cell.angle_beta   90.00
_cell.angle_gamma   90.00
#
_symmetry.space_group_name_H-M   'P 1'
#
loop_
_entity.id
_entity.type
_entity.pdbx_description
1 polymer ?
#
loop_
_entity_poly.entity_id
_entity_poly.type
_entity_poly.pdbx_seq_one_letter_code
_entity_poly.pdbx_strand_id
1 'polypeptide(L)'
;MAKDLDAYIAAVRGQFIDVDAVFGAQCWDQFSHYAMWLGVPAWPTYTNAGGTSPHGGYACNVHHNAASAGLNEWFEILPATVTPRRGDVVFWDYGSAWYPSSHVATVLEVLSGHRMLRCLTQNPGAVQIADLITDGIVGYLRPRIAIAGLPSAHKTPKLAASKRIQELEMANHYIAKTEAGRQINAIFNTQSGFFHEFESRDGEYNTNIARTFGVKDPTSLVSVSHYDAVKRDAATLRAGKA
;
A
#
# COMPACT_ATOMS: atom_id res chain seq x y z
N MET A 1 -13.55 9.49 23.91
CA MET A 1 -14.63 8.80 23.18
C MET A 1 -13.99 7.79 22.24
N ALA A 2 -14.57 6.60 22.08
CA ALA A 2 -14.02 5.60 21.17
C ALA A 2 -14.17 6.06 19.71
N LYS A 3 -13.18 5.75 18.88
CA LYS A 3 -13.20 6.05 17.45
C LYS A 3 -13.87 4.90 16.68
N ASP A 4 -14.78 5.22 15.76
CA ASP A 4 -15.50 4.23 14.96
C ASP A 4 -14.68 3.81 13.72
N LEU A 5 -14.05 2.64 13.81
CA LEU A 5 -13.17 2.15 12.74
C LEU A 5 -13.94 1.73 11.49
N ASP A 6 -15.18 1.25 11.62
CA ASP A 6 -15.97 0.82 10.46
C ASP A 6 -16.42 2.03 9.66
N ALA A 7 -16.83 3.11 10.33
CA ALA A 7 -17.12 4.38 9.67
C ALA A 7 -15.89 4.95 8.94
N TYR A 8 -14.70 4.87 9.56
CA TYR A 8 -13.45 5.26 8.91
C TYR A 8 -13.18 4.42 7.66
N ILE A 9 -13.22 3.08 7.79
CA ILE A 9 -13.00 2.15 6.67
C ILE A 9 -13.97 2.46 5.52
N ALA A 10 -15.25 2.65 5.81
CA ALA A 10 -16.27 2.95 4.81
C ALA A 10 -15.98 4.27 4.06
N ALA A 11 -15.45 5.27 4.75
CA ALA A 11 -15.11 6.55 4.16
C ALA A 11 -13.88 6.50 3.23
N VAL A 12 -12.87 5.69 3.57
CA VAL A 12 -11.59 5.68 2.84
C VAL A 12 -11.47 4.60 1.78
N ARG A 13 -12.25 3.52 1.87
CA ARG A 13 -12.12 2.38 0.96
C ARG A 13 -12.41 2.78 -0.49
N GLY A 14 -11.52 2.35 -1.39
CA GLY A 14 -11.58 2.65 -2.81
C GLY A 14 -11.04 4.04 -3.17
N GLN A 15 -10.53 4.80 -2.20
CA GLN A 15 -9.86 6.07 -2.46
C GLN A 15 -8.35 5.88 -2.62
N PHE A 16 -7.72 6.73 -3.43
CA PHE A 16 -6.28 6.93 -3.42
C PHE A 16 -5.98 8.06 -2.45
N ILE A 17 -5.42 7.70 -1.30
CA ILE A 17 -5.02 8.65 -0.27
C ILE A 17 -3.56 9.01 -0.49
N ASP A 18 -3.27 10.28 -0.65
CA ASP A 18 -1.93 10.83 -0.80
C ASP A 18 -1.82 11.99 0.20
N VAL A 19 -1.09 11.77 1.30
CA VAL A 19 -1.04 12.68 2.45
C VAL A 19 -0.01 13.77 2.23
N ASP A 20 1.11 13.45 1.58
CA ASP A 20 2.25 14.35 1.43
C ASP A 20 2.51 14.82 -0.01
N ALA A 21 1.79 14.28 -1.00
CA ALA A 21 2.00 14.52 -2.43
C ALA A 21 3.38 14.05 -2.93
N VAL A 22 4.02 13.11 -2.23
CA VAL A 22 5.34 12.56 -2.55
C VAL A 22 5.21 11.07 -2.84
N PHE A 23 5.60 10.68 -4.07
CA PHE A 23 5.46 9.31 -4.59
C PHE A 23 4.01 8.82 -4.80
N GLY A 24 3.01 9.66 -4.58
CA GLY A 24 1.60 9.32 -4.79
C GLY A 24 1.04 8.47 -3.65
N ALA A 25 -0.10 7.83 -3.88
CA ALA A 25 -0.80 7.05 -2.86
C ALA A 25 -0.07 5.74 -2.47
N GLN A 26 0.79 5.79 -1.46
CA GLN A 26 1.58 4.66 -0.93
C GLN A 26 0.89 3.95 0.24
N CYS A 27 1.47 2.81 0.66
CA CYS A 27 1.01 2.13 1.88
C CYS A 27 1.15 3.01 3.12
N TRP A 28 2.21 3.81 3.15
CA TRP A 28 2.46 4.79 4.19
C TRP A 28 1.37 5.86 4.30
N ASP A 29 0.85 6.38 3.20
CA ASP A 29 -0.21 7.41 3.22
C ASP A 29 -1.48 6.94 3.90
N GLN A 30 -1.89 5.70 3.64
CA GLN A 30 -3.06 5.12 4.31
C GLN A 30 -2.83 5.03 5.83
N PHE A 31 -1.62 4.66 6.26
CA PHE A 31 -1.24 4.66 7.68
C PHE A 31 -1.23 6.08 8.25
N SER A 32 -0.58 7.04 7.60
CA SER A 32 -0.48 8.42 8.07
C SER A 32 -1.86 9.05 8.20
N HIS A 33 -2.74 8.85 7.22
CA HIS A 33 -4.12 9.30 7.26
C HIS A 33 -4.93 8.63 8.39
N TYR A 34 -4.72 7.34 8.64
CA TYR A 34 -5.32 6.65 9.79
C TYR A 34 -4.83 7.23 11.12
N ALA A 35 -3.53 7.48 11.26
CA ALA A 35 -2.96 8.10 12.44
C ALA A 35 -3.51 9.54 12.63
N MET A 36 -3.62 10.33 11.57
CA MET A 36 -4.26 11.66 11.60
C MET A 36 -5.72 11.59 12.04
N TRP A 37 -6.48 10.61 11.56
CA TRP A 37 -7.85 10.38 12.03
C TRP A 37 -7.92 10.02 13.52
N LEU A 38 -6.91 9.34 14.07
CA LEU A 38 -6.77 9.09 15.51
C LEU A 38 -6.38 10.35 16.31
N GLY A 39 -5.98 11.44 15.64
CA GLY A 39 -5.55 12.70 16.25
C GLY A 39 -4.03 12.88 16.33
N VAL A 40 -3.26 12.02 15.65
CA VAL A 40 -1.80 12.13 15.57
C VAL A 40 -1.46 13.20 14.53
N PRO A 41 -0.54 14.14 14.78
CA PRO A 41 0.01 14.97 13.72
C PRO A 41 0.63 14.12 12.61
N ALA A 42 0.77 14.64 11.38
CA ALA A 42 1.38 13.87 10.30
C ALA A 42 2.90 13.68 10.49
N TRP A 43 3.60 14.69 11.01
CA TRP A 43 5.07 14.70 11.10
C TRP A 43 5.73 13.51 11.83
N PRO A 44 5.22 12.97 12.96
CA PRO A 44 5.84 11.82 13.63
C PRO A 44 5.61 10.52 12.86
N THR A 45 4.74 10.53 11.85
CA THR A 45 4.45 9.36 11.00
C THR A 45 5.41 9.25 9.83
N TYR A 46 6.12 10.32 9.44
CA TYR A 46 7.02 10.29 8.27
C TYR A 46 8.04 9.16 8.37
N THR A 47 8.38 8.56 7.23
CA THR A 47 9.27 7.40 7.16
C THR A 47 10.67 7.66 7.72
N ASN A 48 11.09 8.93 7.88
CA ASN A 48 12.36 9.32 8.50
C ASN A 48 12.21 10.00 9.88
N ALA A 49 11.01 10.05 10.44
CA ALA A 49 10.78 10.61 11.76
C ALA A 49 11.55 9.80 12.82
N GLY A 50 12.25 10.48 13.72
CA GLY A 50 13.05 9.84 14.77
C GLY A 50 14.39 9.22 14.31
N GLY A 51 14.65 9.12 13.00
CA GLY A 51 15.91 8.60 12.46
C GLY A 51 15.78 8.04 11.05
N THR A 52 16.89 7.91 10.33
CA THR A 52 16.97 7.30 8.97
C THR A 52 17.58 5.90 8.96
N SER A 53 18.08 5.45 10.11
CA SER A 53 18.59 4.08 10.28
C SER A 53 17.48 3.21 10.90
N PRO A 54 17.31 1.94 10.48
CA PRO A 54 18.08 1.25 9.44
C PRO A 54 17.58 1.50 8.01
N HIS A 55 16.33 1.93 7.82
CA HIS A 55 15.62 1.83 6.53
C HIS A 55 14.96 3.14 6.07
N GLY A 56 15.67 4.26 6.17
CA GLY A 56 15.14 5.58 5.82
C GLY A 56 14.43 5.61 4.45
N GLY A 57 13.28 6.29 4.40
CA GLY A 57 12.40 6.36 3.24
C GLY A 57 11.36 5.22 3.16
N TYR A 58 11.53 4.14 3.92
CA TYR A 58 10.64 2.97 3.88
C TYR A 58 9.67 2.92 5.08
N ALA A 59 8.52 2.29 4.88
CA ALA A 59 7.44 2.24 5.87
C ALA A 59 7.88 1.59 7.19
N CYS A 60 8.68 0.52 7.15
CA CYS A 60 9.20 -0.14 8.35
C CYS A 60 10.04 0.77 9.26
N ASN A 61 10.68 1.81 8.70
CA ASN A 61 11.54 2.70 9.47
C ASN A 61 10.75 3.54 10.48
N VAL A 62 9.45 3.74 10.24
CA VAL A 62 8.51 4.31 11.20
C VAL A 62 8.46 3.47 12.47
N HIS A 63 8.37 2.14 12.38
CA HIS A 63 8.30 1.26 13.55
C HIS A 63 9.64 1.21 14.27
N HIS A 64 10.74 1.03 13.53
CA HIS A 64 12.11 1.02 14.08
C HIS A 64 12.43 2.30 14.90
N ASN A 65 11.91 3.45 14.46
CA ASN A 65 12.16 4.75 15.10
C ASN A 65 10.94 5.31 15.85
N ALA A 66 9.89 4.52 16.09
CA ALA A 66 8.61 5.03 16.59
C ALA A 66 8.74 5.78 17.93
N ALA A 67 9.54 5.27 18.86
CA ALA A 67 9.79 5.94 20.14
C ALA A 67 10.55 7.26 19.96
N SER A 68 11.60 7.27 19.14
CA SER A 68 12.39 8.47 18.83
C SER A 68 11.58 9.52 18.05
N ALA A 69 10.59 9.10 17.28
CA ALA A 69 9.64 9.95 16.58
C ALA A 69 8.53 10.50 17.50
N GLY A 70 8.43 10.03 18.75
CA GLY A 70 7.40 10.42 19.71
C GLY A 70 6.06 9.70 19.55
N LEU A 71 5.96 8.68 18.68
CA LEU A 71 4.71 7.95 18.44
C LEU A 71 4.21 7.19 19.69
N ASN A 72 5.07 6.98 20.69
CA ASN A 72 4.70 6.36 21.97
C ASN A 72 3.65 7.15 22.77
N GLU A 73 3.43 8.43 22.46
CA GLU A 73 2.35 9.25 23.02
C GLU A 73 0.97 8.75 22.59
N TRP A 74 0.81 8.30 21.34
CA TRP A 74 -0.47 7.85 20.79
C TRP A 74 -0.58 6.35 20.64
N PHE A 75 0.56 5.65 20.58
CA PHE A 75 0.63 4.21 20.36
C PHE A 75 1.41 3.49 21.46
N GLU A 76 1.01 2.26 21.73
CA GLU A 76 1.87 1.25 22.33
C GLU A 76 2.69 0.58 21.21
N ILE A 77 4.01 0.58 21.34
CA ILE A 77 4.93 -0.03 20.36
C ILE A 77 5.14 -1.48 20.76
N LEU A 78 4.80 -2.41 19.87
CA LEU A 78 4.75 -3.84 20.16
C LEU A 78 5.67 -4.63 19.22
N PRO A 79 6.33 -5.69 19.70
CA PRO A 79 7.13 -6.58 18.86
C PRO A 79 6.23 -7.51 18.01
N ALA A 80 6.80 -8.08 16.95
CA ALA A 80 6.12 -9.00 16.03
C ALA A 80 5.49 -10.25 16.70
N THR A 81 6.00 -10.65 17.87
CA THR A 81 5.54 -11.83 18.62
C THR A 81 4.19 -11.65 19.31
N VAL A 82 3.68 -10.41 19.40
CA VAL A 82 2.39 -10.13 19.99
C VAL A 82 1.27 -10.51 19.02
N THR A 83 0.20 -11.11 19.55
CA THR A 83 -1.04 -11.28 18.76
C THR A 83 -1.68 -9.89 18.55
N PRO A 84 -1.84 -9.45 17.29
CA PRO A 84 -2.38 -8.12 17.02
C PRO A 84 -3.88 -8.08 17.29
N ARG A 85 -4.37 -6.86 17.51
CA ARG A 85 -5.78 -6.53 17.71
C ARG A 85 -6.28 -5.72 16.52
N ARG A 86 -7.60 -5.73 16.34
CA ARG A 86 -8.28 -4.84 15.39
C ARG A 86 -7.90 -3.39 15.71
N GLY A 87 -7.45 -2.66 14.69
CA GLY A 87 -6.99 -1.27 14.79
C GLY A 87 -5.49 -1.10 15.01
N ASP A 88 -4.75 -2.19 15.32
CA ASP A 88 -3.27 -2.14 15.34
C ASP A 88 -2.75 -1.83 13.93
N VAL A 89 -1.63 -1.12 13.85
CA VAL A 89 -0.90 -0.92 12.60
C VAL A 89 0.24 -1.93 12.55
N VAL A 90 0.31 -2.73 11.50
CA VAL A 90 1.34 -3.76 11.30
C VAL A 90 2.37 -3.28 10.28
N PHE A 91 3.64 -3.59 10.52
CA PHE A 91 4.77 -3.21 9.68
C PHE A 91 5.56 -4.44 9.24
N TRP A 92 5.87 -4.53 7.94
CA TRP A 92 6.78 -5.52 7.37
C TRP A 92 8.12 -4.89 7.07
N ASP A 93 9.19 -5.61 7.40
CA ASP A 93 10.54 -5.09 7.27
C ASP A 93 11.01 -5.02 5.81
N TYR A 94 11.93 -4.10 5.57
CA TYR A 94 12.65 -4.01 4.31
C TYR A 94 13.45 -5.30 4.05
N GLY A 95 13.49 -5.75 2.81
CA GLY A 95 14.18 -6.99 2.42
C GLY A 95 13.42 -8.28 2.75
N SER A 96 12.20 -8.21 3.29
CA SER A 96 11.36 -9.40 3.46
C SER A 96 10.94 -10.00 2.12
N ALA A 97 10.75 -11.32 2.05
CA ALA A 97 10.48 -12.03 0.81
C ALA A 97 9.19 -11.57 0.10
N TRP A 98 8.17 -11.19 0.88
CA TRP A 98 6.85 -10.79 0.38
C TRP A 98 6.68 -9.27 0.26
N TYR A 99 7.49 -8.49 0.99
CA TYR A 99 7.46 -7.04 0.99
C TYR A 99 8.91 -6.50 0.93
N PRO A 100 9.61 -6.68 -0.21
CA PRO A 100 11.04 -6.35 -0.32
C PRO A 100 11.33 -4.85 -0.09
N SER A 101 10.36 -3.98 -0.37
CA SER A 101 10.43 -2.54 -0.11
C SER A 101 9.74 -2.11 1.18
N SER A 102 9.56 -3.04 2.14
CA SER A 102 8.75 -2.89 3.35
C SER A 102 7.25 -2.67 3.06
N HIS A 103 6.41 -2.77 4.09
CA HIS A 103 4.98 -2.45 3.98
C HIS A 103 4.38 -2.04 5.31
N VAL A 104 3.25 -1.33 5.27
CA VAL A 104 2.46 -0.99 6.45
C VAL A 104 0.96 -1.12 6.15
N ALA A 105 0.18 -1.61 7.12
CA ALA A 105 -1.26 -1.72 6.98
C ALA A 105 -1.98 -1.67 8.35
N THR A 106 -3.28 -1.41 8.35
CA THR A 106 -4.11 -1.45 9.58
C THR A 106 -4.79 -2.81 9.74
N VAL A 107 -4.56 -3.51 10.84
CA VAL A 107 -5.11 -4.85 11.14
C VAL A 107 -6.61 -4.76 11.42
N LEU A 108 -7.39 -5.62 10.76
CA LEU A 108 -8.84 -5.74 10.93
C LEU A 108 -9.23 -7.04 11.63
N GLU A 109 -8.52 -8.14 11.32
CA GLU A 109 -8.80 -9.49 11.80
C GLU A 109 -7.52 -10.35 11.72
N VAL A 110 -7.31 -11.22 12.71
CA VAL A 110 -6.34 -12.32 12.63
C VAL A 110 -7.04 -13.53 12.05
N LEU A 111 -6.58 -14.05 10.91
CA LEU A 111 -7.23 -15.19 10.26
C LEU A 111 -6.81 -16.53 10.89
N SER A 112 -7.62 -17.55 10.66
CA SER A 112 -7.38 -18.91 11.15
C SER A 112 -5.98 -19.40 10.78
N GLY A 113 -5.26 -19.93 11.77
CA GLY A 113 -3.89 -20.43 11.59
C GLY A 113 -2.80 -19.38 11.70
N HIS A 114 -3.13 -18.11 11.99
CA HIS A 114 -2.18 -17.03 12.31
C HIS A 114 -1.13 -16.70 11.23
N ARG A 115 -1.28 -17.23 10.02
CA ARG A 115 -0.36 -16.97 8.89
C ARG A 115 -0.74 -15.76 8.04
N MET A 116 -1.96 -15.26 8.22
CA MET A 116 -2.52 -14.17 7.43
C MET A 116 -3.26 -13.21 8.37
N LEU A 117 -3.14 -11.91 8.08
CA LEU A 117 -3.92 -10.84 8.69
C LEU A 117 -4.85 -10.27 7.63
N ARG A 118 -6.11 -10.04 7.97
CA ARG A 118 -6.94 -9.16 7.15
C ARG A 118 -6.65 -7.73 7.53
N CYS A 119 -6.25 -6.92 6.56
CA CYS A 119 -5.83 -5.55 6.77
C CYS A 119 -6.54 -4.58 5.84
N LEU A 120 -6.71 -3.34 6.29
CA LEU A 120 -6.91 -2.17 5.44
C LEU A 120 -5.53 -1.70 4.96
N THR A 121 -5.33 -1.66 3.66
CA THR A 121 -4.02 -1.39 3.04
C THR A 121 -4.19 -0.56 1.78
N GLN A 122 -3.14 0.18 1.41
CA GLN A 122 -3.00 0.84 0.12
C GLN A 122 -1.67 0.42 -0.51
N ASN A 123 -1.56 0.53 -1.83
CA ASN A 123 -0.42 0.11 -2.64
C ASN A 123 -0.03 -1.38 -2.41
N PRO A 124 -0.53 -2.30 -3.26
CA PRO A 124 -1.02 -2.05 -4.61
C PRO A 124 -2.45 -1.47 -4.65
N GLY A 125 -2.65 -0.47 -5.52
CA GLY A 125 -3.95 0.15 -5.80
C GLY A 125 -4.47 1.07 -4.69
N ALA A 126 -5.74 1.46 -4.82
CA ALA A 126 -6.48 2.25 -3.83
C ALA A 126 -6.60 1.53 -2.48
N VAL A 127 -7.02 2.26 -1.44
CA VAL A 127 -7.31 1.70 -0.13
C VAL A 127 -8.28 0.53 -0.23
N GLN A 128 -7.88 -0.63 0.24
CA GLN A 128 -8.65 -1.87 0.13
C GLN A 128 -8.50 -2.74 1.37
N ILE A 129 -9.44 -3.67 1.54
CA ILE A 129 -9.31 -4.76 2.51
C ILE A 129 -8.70 -5.96 1.79
N ALA A 130 -7.52 -6.39 2.24
CA ALA A 130 -6.77 -7.52 1.71
C ALA A 130 -6.28 -8.44 2.82
N ASP A 131 -6.06 -9.71 2.50
CA ASP A 131 -5.39 -10.64 3.41
C ASP A 131 -3.87 -10.59 3.13
N LEU A 132 -3.06 -10.27 4.12
CA LEU A 132 -1.61 -10.07 4.04
C LEU A 132 -0.89 -11.13 4.88
N ILE A 133 0.22 -11.68 4.36
CA ILE A 133 0.97 -12.74 5.04
C ILE A 133 1.76 -12.18 6.22
N THR A 134 1.87 -12.93 7.32
CA THR A 134 2.56 -12.47 8.54
C THR A 134 4.09 -12.55 8.47
N ASP A 135 4.63 -13.21 7.45
CA ASP A 135 6.08 -13.41 7.31
C ASP A 135 6.78 -12.08 7.02
N GLY A 136 7.79 -11.75 7.83
CA GLY A 136 8.56 -10.50 7.69
C GLY A 136 8.03 -9.31 8.50
N ILE A 137 7.03 -9.51 9.37
CA ILE A 137 6.58 -8.45 10.29
C ILE A 137 7.70 -8.08 11.27
N VAL A 138 7.96 -6.77 11.42
CA VAL A 138 8.87 -6.22 12.43
C VAL A 138 8.13 -5.92 13.74
N GLY A 139 6.86 -5.53 13.65
CA GLY A 139 6.02 -5.32 14.83
C GLY A 139 4.76 -4.54 14.53
N TYR A 140 4.17 -4.02 15.61
CA TYR A 140 2.90 -3.32 15.58
C TYR A 140 2.94 -2.00 16.34
N LEU A 141 2.07 -1.07 15.94
CA LEU A 141 1.68 0.09 16.72
C LEU A 141 0.21 -0.05 17.12
N ARG A 142 -0.07 -0.15 18.42
CA ARG A 142 -1.43 -0.26 18.94
C ARG A 142 -1.94 1.10 19.41
N PRO A 143 -3.03 1.64 18.86
CA PRO A 143 -3.60 2.89 19.35
C PRO A 143 -3.91 2.82 20.86
N ARG A 144 -3.53 3.85 21.61
CA ARG A 144 -3.90 3.98 23.03
C ARG A 144 -5.35 4.41 23.21
N ILE A 145 -5.93 5.06 22.20
CA ILE A 145 -7.35 5.39 22.19
C ILE A 145 -8.18 4.13 21.92
N ALA A 146 -9.31 4.00 22.61
CA ALA A 146 -10.24 2.91 22.36
C ALA A 146 -10.83 2.99 20.94
N ILE A 147 -10.86 1.85 20.25
CA ILE A 147 -11.49 1.68 18.94
C ILE A 147 -12.80 0.90 19.13
N ALA A 148 -13.91 1.42 18.60
CA ALA A 148 -15.22 0.80 18.62
C ALA A 148 -15.66 0.39 17.19
N GLY A 149 -16.56 -0.60 17.10
CA GLY A 149 -17.08 -1.14 15.83
C GLY A 149 -17.24 -2.66 15.88
N LEU A 150 -18.24 -3.20 15.17
CA LEU A 150 -18.41 -4.66 14.97
C LEU A 150 -17.63 -5.04 13.71
N PRO A 151 -16.87 -6.14 13.69
CA PRO A 151 -16.00 -6.46 12.56
C PRO A 151 -16.77 -6.57 11.24
N SER A 152 -16.78 -5.49 10.43
CA SER A 152 -17.04 -5.57 9.00
C SER A 152 -15.77 -6.07 8.31
N ALA A 153 -15.41 -7.32 8.61
CA ALA A 153 -14.20 -7.97 8.13
C ALA A 153 -14.41 -8.63 6.75
N HIS A 154 -15.53 -8.41 6.07
CA HIS A 154 -15.71 -9.01 4.74
C HIS A 154 -14.64 -8.49 3.78
N LYS A 155 -13.92 -9.42 3.14
CA LYS A 155 -13.01 -9.14 2.02
C LYS A 155 -13.68 -8.16 1.08
N THR A 156 -12.90 -7.26 0.50
CA THR A 156 -13.43 -6.45 -0.61
C THR A 156 -14.00 -7.40 -1.64
N PRO A 157 -15.32 -7.35 -1.92
CA PRO A 157 -15.86 -8.11 -3.02
C PRO A 157 -14.99 -7.77 -4.22
N LYS A 158 -14.54 -8.80 -4.94
CA LYS A 158 -13.80 -8.65 -6.19
C LYS A 158 -14.47 -7.52 -6.96
N LEU A 159 -13.73 -6.46 -7.29
CA LEU A 159 -14.28 -5.25 -7.91
C LEU A 159 -15.35 -5.67 -8.93
N ALA A 160 -16.54 -5.08 -8.85
CA ALA A 160 -17.59 -5.36 -9.82
C ALA A 160 -16.98 -5.26 -11.22
N ALA A 161 -17.34 -6.17 -12.13
CA ALA A 161 -16.69 -6.21 -13.44
C ALA A 161 -16.70 -4.82 -14.12
N SER A 162 -17.75 -4.03 -13.89
CA SER A 162 -17.87 -2.63 -14.30
C SER A 162 -16.84 -1.67 -13.69
N LYS A 163 -16.52 -1.77 -12.39
CA LYS A 163 -15.47 -0.94 -11.77
C LYS A 163 -14.06 -1.35 -12.17
N ARG A 164 -13.83 -2.65 -12.40
CA ARG A 164 -12.59 -3.10 -13.05
C ARG A 164 -12.52 -2.48 -14.43
N ILE A 165 -13.52 -2.71 -15.29
CA ILE A 165 -13.56 -2.13 -16.63
C ILE A 165 -13.35 -0.61 -16.59
N GLN A 166 -13.93 0.13 -15.64
CA GLN A 166 -13.71 1.57 -15.51
C GLN A 166 -12.28 1.95 -15.12
N GLU A 167 -11.66 1.30 -14.13
CA GLU A 167 -10.24 1.56 -13.78
C GLU A 167 -9.27 1.18 -14.92
N LEU A 168 -9.74 0.40 -15.89
CA LEU A 168 -8.91 -0.21 -16.94
C LEU A 168 -9.12 0.34 -18.33
N GLU A 169 -10.34 0.78 -18.63
CA GLU A 169 -10.62 1.79 -19.65
C GLU A 169 -9.88 3.09 -19.33
N MET A 170 -9.63 3.33 -18.04
CA MET A 170 -8.71 4.36 -17.58
C MET A 170 -7.24 3.92 -17.71
N ALA A 171 -6.83 2.69 -17.40
CA ALA A 171 -5.45 2.21 -17.60
C ALA A 171 -5.05 2.15 -19.09
N ASN A 172 -4.66 3.29 -19.66
CA ASN A 172 -4.53 3.48 -21.10
C ASN A 172 -3.57 2.55 -21.83
N HIS A 173 -2.64 1.82 -21.21
CA HIS A 173 -1.76 0.90 -21.93
C HIS A 173 -1.02 -0.10 -21.01
N TYR A 174 -0.62 -1.24 -21.60
CA TYR A 174 0.33 -2.19 -21.02
C TYR A 174 1.60 -2.23 -21.87
N ILE A 175 2.75 -2.01 -21.25
CA ILE A 175 4.05 -2.13 -21.92
C ILE A 175 5.00 -2.99 -21.10
N ALA A 176 5.88 -3.70 -21.78
CA ALA A 176 6.98 -4.41 -21.14
C ALA A 176 8.32 -3.93 -21.72
N LYS A 177 9.36 -3.82 -20.89
CA LYS A 177 10.75 -3.61 -21.33
C LYS A 177 11.64 -4.75 -20.84
N THR A 178 12.71 -5.03 -21.57
CA THR A 178 13.80 -5.88 -21.08
C THR A 178 15.00 -5.02 -20.76
N GLU A 179 15.50 -5.12 -19.54
CA GLU A 179 16.65 -4.36 -19.05
C GLU A 179 17.53 -5.30 -18.21
N ALA A 180 18.82 -5.40 -18.57
CA ALA A 180 19.79 -6.27 -17.89
C ALA A 180 19.31 -7.74 -17.71
N GLY A 181 18.60 -8.28 -18.71
CA GLY A 181 18.07 -9.65 -18.69
C GLY A 181 16.79 -9.84 -17.86
N ARG A 182 16.25 -8.78 -17.25
CA ARG A 182 14.96 -8.78 -16.54
C ARG A 182 13.89 -8.14 -17.41
N GLN A 183 12.71 -8.74 -17.45
CA GLN A 183 11.54 -8.12 -18.06
C GLN A 183 10.75 -7.36 -16.98
N ILE A 184 10.61 -6.06 -17.18
CA ILE A 184 9.79 -5.17 -16.36
C ILE A 184 8.51 -4.88 -17.13
N ASN A 185 7.37 -5.10 -16.51
CA ASN A 185 6.06 -4.84 -17.07
C ASN A 185 5.45 -3.64 -16.37
N ALA A 186 4.72 -2.82 -17.11
CA ALA A 186 4.02 -1.67 -16.57
C ALA A 186 2.61 -1.53 -17.12
N ILE A 187 1.74 -1.08 -16.22
CA ILE A 187 0.36 -0.66 -16.53
C ILE A 187 0.29 0.83 -16.21
N PHE A 188 -0.26 1.63 -17.14
CA PHE A 188 -0.28 3.07 -16.97
C PHE A 188 -1.51 3.74 -17.58
N ASN A 189 -1.91 4.87 -16.99
CA ASN A 189 -2.95 5.78 -17.48
C ASN A 189 -2.33 7.16 -17.75
N THR A 190 -2.34 7.59 -19.01
CA THR A 190 -1.88 8.93 -19.44
C THR A 190 -2.94 10.04 -19.29
N GLN A 191 -4.09 9.76 -18.67
CA GLN A 191 -5.11 10.74 -18.30
C GLN A 191 -5.14 10.94 -16.79
N SER A 192 -5.10 9.87 -15.99
CA SER A 192 -5.06 9.97 -14.52
C SER A 192 -3.65 10.01 -13.94
N GLY A 193 -2.62 9.74 -14.74
CA GLY A 193 -1.23 9.63 -14.31
C GLY A 193 -0.91 8.36 -13.50
N PHE A 194 -1.86 7.44 -13.31
CA PHE A 194 -1.61 6.14 -12.67
C PHE A 194 -0.50 5.36 -13.38
N PHE A 195 0.42 4.75 -12.63
CA PHE A 195 1.55 4.00 -13.16
C PHE A 195 2.01 2.92 -12.17
N HIS A 196 2.08 1.65 -12.60
CA HIS A 196 2.49 0.51 -11.78
C HIS A 196 3.49 -0.38 -12.53
N GLU A 197 4.63 -0.69 -11.90
CA GLU A 197 5.69 -1.54 -12.46
C GLU A 197 5.80 -2.86 -11.69
N PHE A 198 6.13 -3.95 -12.38
CA PHE A 198 6.44 -5.23 -11.76
C PHE A 198 7.39 -6.06 -12.63
N GLU A 199 8.35 -6.72 -12.00
CA GLU A 199 9.28 -7.65 -12.66
C GLU A 199 8.60 -8.99 -12.90
N SER A 200 8.72 -9.55 -14.12
CA SER A 200 8.21 -10.89 -14.38
C SER A 200 9.20 -11.95 -13.91
N ARG A 201 8.81 -12.73 -12.89
CA ARG A 201 9.55 -13.96 -12.54
C ARG A 201 9.06 -15.19 -13.32
N ASP A 202 7.84 -15.16 -13.83
CA ASP A 202 7.24 -16.17 -14.71
C ASP A 202 6.06 -15.54 -15.48
N GLY A 203 5.75 -16.04 -16.68
CA GLY A 203 4.67 -15.48 -17.52
C GLY A 203 3.26 -15.59 -16.91
N GLU A 204 3.10 -16.39 -15.86
CA GLU A 204 1.84 -16.63 -15.16
C GLU A 204 1.48 -15.48 -14.20
N TYR A 205 2.46 -14.94 -13.45
CA TYR A 205 2.28 -13.76 -12.60
C TYR A 205 1.81 -12.53 -13.39
N ASN A 206 2.44 -12.31 -14.56
CA ASN A 206 2.09 -11.19 -15.46
C ASN A 206 0.64 -11.28 -15.92
N THR A 207 0.20 -12.49 -16.26
CA THR A 207 -1.15 -12.74 -16.77
C THR A 207 -2.20 -12.51 -15.68
N ASN A 208 -1.91 -12.86 -14.43
CA ASN A 208 -2.83 -12.65 -13.31
C ASN A 208 -2.92 -11.18 -12.88
N ILE A 209 -1.81 -10.44 -12.88
CA ILE A 209 -1.84 -8.98 -12.66
C ILE A 209 -2.55 -8.29 -13.82
N ALA A 210 -2.16 -8.55 -15.07
CA ALA A 210 -2.79 -7.97 -16.26
C ALA A 210 -4.31 -8.27 -16.30
N ARG A 211 -4.75 -9.49 -15.97
CA ARG A 211 -6.19 -9.84 -15.86
C ARG A 211 -6.88 -9.18 -14.67
N THR A 212 -6.19 -9.01 -13.54
CA THR A 212 -6.73 -8.26 -12.39
C THR A 212 -7.04 -6.83 -12.81
N PHE A 213 -6.15 -6.29 -13.62
CA PHE A 213 -6.30 -5.02 -14.30
C PHE A 213 -6.89 -5.17 -15.71
N GLY A 214 -7.66 -6.22 -16.02
CA GLY A 214 -8.43 -6.45 -17.27
C GLY A 214 -7.81 -5.98 -18.60
N VAL A 215 -6.48 -5.92 -18.65
CA VAL A 215 -5.69 -5.74 -19.84
C VAL A 215 -5.82 -7.06 -20.58
N LYS A 216 -6.48 -7.01 -21.74
CA LYS A 216 -6.79 -8.22 -22.52
C LYS A 216 -5.53 -8.91 -23.03
N ASP A 217 -4.52 -8.13 -23.42
CA ASP A 217 -3.27 -8.63 -24.00
C ASP A 217 -2.07 -7.78 -23.55
N PRO A 218 -0.94 -8.39 -23.14
CA PRO A 218 0.29 -7.65 -22.89
C PRO A 218 0.81 -7.09 -24.22
N THR A 219 0.64 -5.78 -24.45
CA THR A 219 0.58 -5.28 -25.83
C THR A 219 1.90 -5.16 -26.59
N SER A 220 3.10 -5.10 -25.98
CA SER A 220 4.39 -5.14 -26.72
C SER A 220 5.59 -5.11 -25.77
N LEU A 221 6.72 -5.71 -26.19
CA LEU A 221 8.05 -5.32 -25.71
C LEU A 221 8.48 -4.01 -26.39
N VAL A 222 8.89 -3.03 -25.61
CA VAL A 222 9.31 -1.69 -26.08
C VAL A 222 10.75 -1.39 -25.66
N SER A 223 11.36 -0.38 -26.30
CA SER A 223 12.67 0.10 -25.88
C SER A 223 12.63 0.70 -24.47
N VAL A 224 13.74 0.63 -23.74
CA VAL A 224 13.90 1.28 -22.43
C VAL A 224 13.58 2.77 -22.52
N SER A 225 14.03 3.44 -23.58
CA SER A 225 13.78 4.86 -23.83
C SER A 225 12.29 5.21 -23.97
N HIS A 226 11.50 4.36 -24.62
CA HIS A 226 10.06 4.56 -24.80
C HIS A 226 9.32 4.34 -23.47
N TYR A 227 9.69 3.29 -22.74
CA TYR A 227 9.17 3.01 -21.42
C TYR A 227 9.39 4.18 -20.44
N ASP A 228 10.61 4.72 -20.42
CA ASP A 228 10.94 5.84 -19.53
C ASP A 228 10.22 7.13 -19.94
N ALA A 229 9.94 7.31 -21.24
CA ALA A 229 9.13 8.44 -21.72
C ALA A 229 7.69 8.36 -21.18
N VAL A 230 7.04 7.20 -21.33
CA VAL A 230 5.70 6.96 -20.80
C VAL A 230 5.65 7.17 -19.28
N LYS A 231 6.66 6.67 -18.55
CA LYS A 231 6.77 6.85 -17.10
C LYS A 231 6.84 8.33 -16.73
N ARG A 232 7.63 9.12 -17.48
CA ARG A 232 7.72 10.57 -17.29
C ARG A 232 6.39 11.26 -17.58
N ASP A 233 5.71 10.90 -18.66
CA ASP A 233 4.42 11.51 -19.01
C ASP A 233 3.38 11.25 -17.91
N ALA A 234 3.25 10.01 -17.46
CA ALA A 234 2.38 9.65 -16.34
C ALA A 234 2.76 10.38 -15.03
N ALA A 235 4.04 10.65 -14.80
CA ALA A 235 4.50 11.47 -13.67
C ALA A 235 4.15 12.96 -13.83
N THR A 236 4.28 13.52 -15.04
CA THR A 236 3.90 14.90 -15.35
C THR A 236 2.40 15.13 -15.16
N LEU A 237 1.58 14.18 -15.61
CA LEU A 237 0.13 14.17 -15.39
C LEU A 237 -0.24 14.06 -13.90
N ARG A 238 0.43 13.18 -13.14
CA ARG A 238 0.27 13.11 -11.66
C ARG A 238 0.63 14.41 -10.97
N ALA A 239 1.65 15.10 -11.48
CA ALA A 239 2.05 16.40 -10.95
C ALA A 239 1.09 17.55 -11.35
N GLY A 240 0.02 17.27 -12.11
CA GLY A 240 -0.93 18.27 -12.61
C GLY A 240 -0.31 19.22 -13.65
N LYS A 241 0.76 18.79 -14.33
CA LYS A 241 1.57 19.62 -15.24
C LYS A 241 1.32 19.33 -16.72
N ALA A 242 0.22 18.67 -17.04
CA ALA A 242 -0.14 18.24 -18.38
C ALA A 242 -1.37 18.99 -18.90
#